data_AF-A0A832I3J4-F1
#
_entry.id   AF-A0A832I3J4-F1
#
_cell.length_a   1.000
_cell.length_b   1.000
_cell.length_c   1.000
_cell.angle_alpha   90.00
_cell.angle_beta   90.00
_cell.angle_gamma   90.00
#
_symmetry.space_group_name_H-M   'P 1'
#
loop_
_entity.id
_entity.type
_entity.pdbx_description
1 polymer ?
#
loop_
_entity_poly.entity_id
_entity_poly.type
_entity_poly.pdbx_seq_one_letter_code
_entity_poly.pdbx_strand_id
1 'polypeptide(L)'
;MNAVARPGGGAPAAAWAQAARAAAARIVAPAVTALVADPADPAGLDDALAALLPALARGGVPTGRVFVLVAHRTGAALGAGAAAALAERHGVPVVVHDPWRSPVCAFGRLPTGAPILLDDELREAEAVLLAGPVTGGASPSGGLDLIHPGLAPAGAHGDAAAAAAAVGVDGALVWSAGAEGARVPFGGGLDALAAARAAARGA
;
A
#
# COMPACT_ATOMS: atom_id res chain seq x y z
N MET A 1 -15.21 26.41 18.85
CA MET A 1 -14.63 25.25 18.13
C MET A 1 -14.46 25.67 16.68
N ASN A 2 -13.28 26.17 16.32
CA ASN A 2 -13.01 26.63 14.97
C ASN A 2 -12.71 25.42 14.09
N ALA A 3 -13.58 25.15 13.12
CA ALA A 3 -13.29 24.24 12.03
C ALA A 3 -12.13 24.85 11.23
N VAL A 4 -10.92 24.33 11.45
CA VAL A 4 -9.77 24.60 10.59
C VAL A 4 -10.11 23.98 9.24
N ALA A 5 -10.49 24.81 8.28
CA ALA A 5 -10.61 24.41 6.89
C ALA A 5 -9.27 23.80 6.46
N ARG A 6 -9.25 22.51 6.16
CA ARG A 6 -8.06 21.85 5.61
C ARG A 6 -7.79 22.44 4.23
N PRO A 7 -6.64 23.09 3.98
CA PRO A 7 -6.24 23.45 2.64
C PRO A 7 -5.77 22.15 1.98
N GLY A 8 -6.54 21.61 1.05
CA GLY A 8 -6.18 20.40 0.36
C GLY A 8 -7.02 20.24 -0.88
N GLY A 9 -6.45 20.59 -2.04
CA GLY A 9 -6.99 20.22 -3.34
C GLY A 9 -6.88 18.72 -3.59
N GLY A 10 -7.39 17.88 -2.68
CA GLY A 10 -7.45 16.44 -2.88
C GLY A 10 -8.39 16.11 -4.04
N ALA A 11 -8.15 15.00 -4.75
CA ALA A 11 -9.14 14.50 -5.70
C ALA A 11 -10.50 14.37 -5.02
N PRO A 12 -11.60 14.64 -5.74
CA PRO A 12 -12.93 14.53 -5.18
C PRO A 12 -13.14 13.13 -4.61
N ALA A 13 -13.83 13.01 -3.47
CA ALA A 13 -14.10 11.73 -2.80
C ALA A 13 -14.66 10.65 -3.74
N ALA A 14 -15.37 11.06 -4.80
CA ALA A 14 -15.85 10.18 -5.86
C ALA A 14 -14.74 9.44 -6.62
N ALA A 15 -13.61 10.12 -6.92
CA ALA A 15 -12.47 9.53 -7.61
C ALA A 15 -11.79 8.46 -6.74
N TRP A 16 -11.59 8.76 -5.45
CA TRP A 16 -11.11 7.80 -4.47
C TRP A 16 -12.03 6.58 -4.36
N ALA A 17 -13.34 6.81 -4.22
CA ALA A 17 -14.31 5.73 -4.14
C ALA A 17 -14.33 4.85 -5.41
N GLN A 18 -14.14 5.45 -6.59
CA GLN A 18 -14.06 4.71 -7.86
C GLN A 18 -12.81 3.84 -7.94
N ALA A 19 -11.63 4.41 -7.64
CA ALA A 19 -10.38 3.68 -7.68
C ALA A 19 -10.35 2.56 -6.62
N ALA A 20 -10.85 2.83 -5.42
CA ALA A 20 -11.00 1.83 -4.37
C ALA A 20 -11.93 0.69 -4.76
N ARG A 21 -13.07 0.98 -5.43
CA ARG A 21 -13.96 -0.06 -5.97
C ARG A 21 -13.26 -0.92 -7.01
N ALA A 22 -12.48 -0.31 -7.91
CA ALA A 22 -11.73 -1.05 -8.92
C ALA A 22 -10.67 -1.97 -8.29
N ALA A 23 -9.98 -1.51 -7.23
CA ALA A 23 -9.02 -2.33 -6.50
C ALA A 23 -9.73 -3.47 -5.74
N ALA A 24 -10.79 -3.16 -5.00
CA ALA A 24 -11.54 -4.14 -4.21
C ALA A 24 -12.25 -5.20 -5.05
N ALA A 25 -12.71 -4.86 -6.26
CA ALA A 25 -13.38 -5.80 -7.17
C ALA A 25 -12.48 -6.97 -7.62
N ARG A 26 -11.16 -6.87 -7.41
CA ARG A 26 -10.19 -7.93 -7.69
C ARG A 26 -10.09 -8.95 -6.56
N ILE A 27 -10.62 -8.60 -5.39
CA ILE A 27 -10.60 -9.43 -4.19
C ILE A 27 -11.95 -10.11 -4.05
N VAL A 28 -11.98 -11.44 -4.12
CA VAL A 28 -13.21 -12.23 -4.02
C VAL A 28 -13.15 -13.11 -2.79
N ALA A 29 -13.78 -12.64 -1.70
CA ALA A 29 -14.01 -13.39 -0.47
C ALA A 29 -12.78 -14.09 0.17
N PRO A 30 -11.60 -13.45 0.30
CA PRO A 30 -10.51 -13.99 1.11
C PRO A 30 -10.88 -14.06 2.59
N ALA A 31 -10.33 -15.04 3.29
CA ALA A 31 -10.41 -15.12 4.74
C ALA A 31 -9.55 -14.05 5.42
N VAL A 32 -8.48 -13.56 4.77
CA VAL A 32 -7.58 -12.51 5.28
C VAL A 32 -7.04 -11.65 4.12
N THR A 33 -7.10 -10.33 4.26
CA THR A 33 -6.55 -9.37 3.29
C THR A 33 -5.49 -8.48 3.94
N ALA A 34 -4.31 -8.43 3.35
CA ALA A 34 -3.25 -7.48 3.70
C ALA A 34 -3.35 -6.22 2.84
N LEU A 35 -3.37 -5.05 3.48
CA LEU A 35 -3.18 -3.75 2.84
C LEU A 35 -1.75 -3.29 3.10
N VAL A 36 -0.87 -3.44 2.11
CA VAL A 36 0.52 -2.97 2.22
C VAL A 36 0.57 -1.48 1.92
N ALA A 37 0.91 -0.68 2.93
CA ALA A 37 0.77 0.77 2.89
C ALA A 37 2.12 1.51 2.88
N ASP A 38 2.21 2.60 2.10
CA ASP A 38 3.33 3.54 2.17
C ASP A 38 3.10 4.59 3.27
N PRO A 39 4.03 4.77 4.23
CA PRO A 39 3.91 5.79 5.27
C PRO A 39 4.26 7.21 4.80
N ALA A 40 4.78 7.40 3.58
CA ALA A 40 5.30 8.70 3.12
C ALA A 40 4.22 9.80 2.97
N ASP A 41 2.95 9.43 2.83
CA ASP A 41 1.81 10.36 2.77
C ASP A 41 0.70 9.91 3.71
N PRO A 42 0.81 10.17 5.03
CA PRO A 42 -0.16 9.69 6.01
C PRO A 42 -1.60 10.18 5.77
N ALA A 43 -1.76 11.38 5.19
CA ALA A 43 -3.07 11.91 4.86
C ALA A 43 -3.65 11.24 3.61
N GLY A 44 -2.82 10.95 2.59
CA GLY A 44 -3.26 10.14 1.45
C GLY A 44 -3.58 8.71 1.81
N LEU A 45 -2.83 8.12 2.76
CA LEU A 45 -3.14 6.81 3.32
C LEU A 45 -4.48 6.82 4.07
N ASP A 46 -4.77 7.88 4.84
CA ASP A 46 -6.06 8.03 5.52
C ASP A 46 -7.22 8.09 4.51
N ASP A 47 -7.09 8.89 3.45
CA ASP A 47 -8.06 9.01 2.36
C ASP A 47 -8.24 7.65 1.64
N ALA A 48 -7.14 6.94 1.39
CA ALA A 48 -7.14 5.63 0.74
C ALA A 48 -7.86 4.56 1.58
N LEU A 49 -7.59 4.49 2.88
CA LEU A 49 -8.24 3.54 3.80
C LEU A 49 -9.73 3.84 3.95
N ALA A 50 -10.10 5.11 4.09
CA ALA A 50 -11.49 5.55 4.15
C ALA A 50 -12.30 5.14 2.90
N ALA A 51 -11.64 5.03 1.74
CA ALA A 51 -12.26 4.58 0.50
C ALA A 51 -12.22 3.05 0.31
N LEU A 52 -11.10 2.41 0.64
CA LEU A 52 -10.85 0.98 0.42
C LEU A 52 -11.67 0.09 1.35
N LEU A 53 -11.69 0.39 2.65
CA LEU A 53 -12.34 -0.49 3.63
C LEU A 53 -13.85 -0.66 3.34
N PRO A 54 -14.62 0.40 3.06
CA PRO A 54 -16.02 0.25 2.65
C PRO A 54 -16.17 -0.44 1.28
N ALA A 55 -15.20 -0.33 0.38
CA ALA A 55 -15.23 -1.01 -0.92
C ALA A 55 -15.03 -2.52 -0.77
N LEU A 56 -14.07 -2.93 0.08
CA LEU A 56 -13.80 -4.32 0.44
C LEU A 56 -14.98 -4.95 1.18
N ALA A 57 -15.55 -4.24 2.15
CA ALA A 57 -16.76 -4.70 2.86
C ALA A 57 -17.93 -4.95 1.92
N ARG A 58 -18.15 -4.07 0.93
CA ARG A 58 -19.18 -4.28 -0.12
C ARG A 58 -18.86 -5.45 -1.05
N GLY A 59 -17.58 -5.77 -1.24
CA GLY A 59 -17.10 -6.94 -1.97
C GLY A 59 -17.15 -8.24 -1.17
N GLY A 60 -17.61 -8.20 0.10
CA GLY A 60 -17.73 -9.37 0.96
C GLY A 60 -16.52 -9.65 1.85
N VAL A 61 -15.55 -8.73 1.95
CA VAL A 61 -14.39 -8.85 2.86
C VAL A 61 -14.69 -8.13 4.18
N PRO A 62 -14.91 -8.84 5.30
CA PRO A 62 -15.20 -8.21 6.57
C PRO A 62 -14.00 -7.38 7.06
N THR A 63 -14.23 -6.21 7.65
CA THR A 63 -13.16 -5.35 8.19
C THR A 63 -12.26 -6.09 9.19
N GLY A 64 -12.82 -6.98 10.01
CA GLY A 64 -12.06 -7.82 10.95
C GLY A 64 -11.16 -8.88 10.29
N ARG A 65 -11.18 -8.99 8.96
CA ARG A 65 -10.29 -9.83 8.14
C ARG A 65 -9.27 -9.01 7.36
N VAL A 66 -9.22 -7.70 7.59
CA VAL A 66 -8.27 -6.79 6.94
C VAL A 66 -7.26 -6.32 7.98
N PHE A 67 -5.98 -6.33 7.62
CA PHE A 67 -4.94 -5.64 8.38
C PHE A 67 -4.11 -4.76 7.44
N VAL A 68 -3.54 -3.70 8.00
CA VAL A 68 -2.63 -2.80 7.29
C VAL A 68 -1.21 -3.14 7.70
N LEU A 69 -0.36 -3.45 6.72
CA LEU A 69 1.06 -3.66 6.91
C LEU A 69 1.82 -2.47 6.33
N VAL A 70 2.36 -1.63 7.19
CA VAL A 70 3.06 -0.41 6.78
C VAL A 70 4.48 -0.76 6.40
N ALA A 71 4.81 -0.57 5.12
CA ALA A 71 6.13 -0.85 4.56
C ALA A 71 7.17 0.15 5.06
N HIS A 72 8.41 -0.31 5.24
CA HIS A 72 9.54 0.55 5.53
C HIS A 72 10.09 1.16 4.26
N ARG A 73 10.16 2.49 4.20
CA ARG A 73 10.82 3.21 3.11
C ARG A 73 12.01 3.96 3.67
N THR A 74 13.10 4.02 2.90
CA THR A 74 14.33 4.69 3.33
C THR A 74 14.00 6.12 3.78
N GLY A 75 14.22 6.41 5.07
CA GLY A 75 13.96 7.73 5.65
C GLY A 75 12.53 8.01 6.14
N ALA A 76 11.60 7.06 6.02
CA ALA A 76 10.23 7.19 6.51
C ALA A 76 9.78 5.92 7.25
N ALA A 77 9.65 6.03 8.58
CA ALA A 77 9.00 5.03 9.42
C ALA A 77 7.76 5.65 10.06
N LEU A 78 6.63 4.94 10.01
CA LEU A 78 5.45 5.35 10.76
C LEU A 78 5.69 5.09 12.24
N GLY A 79 5.69 6.13 13.06
CA GLY A 79 5.85 5.98 14.51
C GLY A 79 4.68 5.19 15.12
N ALA A 80 4.95 4.45 16.20
CA ALA A 80 3.94 3.60 16.86
C ALA A 80 2.65 4.35 17.25
N GLY A 81 2.75 5.60 17.69
CA GLY A 81 1.58 6.42 18.02
C GLY A 81 0.72 6.76 16.79
N ALA A 82 1.35 7.00 15.63
CA ALA A 82 0.63 7.26 14.38
C ALA A 82 -0.03 5.99 13.84
N ALA A 83 0.65 4.83 13.96
CA ALA A 83 0.08 3.53 13.62
C ALA A 83 -1.15 3.20 14.50
N ALA A 84 -1.05 3.42 15.82
CA ALA A 84 -2.17 3.23 16.75
C ALA A 84 -3.35 4.14 16.42
N ALA A 85 -3.11 5.42 16.14
CA ALA A 85 -4.16 6.36 15.75
C ALA A 85 -4.84 5.98 14.42
N LEU A 86 -4.09 5.41 13.47
CA LEU A 86 -4.64 4.91 12.22
C LEU A 86 -5.51 3.67 12.45
N ALA A 87 -5.04 2.74 13.30
CA ALA A 87 -5.77 1.54 13.67
C ALA A 87 -7.10 1.87 14.36
N GLU A 88 -7.08 2.77 15.34
CA GLU A 88 -8.28 3.22 16.07
C GLU A 88 -9.30 3.86 15.13
N ARG A 89 -8.86 4.75 14.23
CA ARG A 89 -9.74 5.49 13.32
C ARG A 89 -10.46 4.60 12.33
N HIS A 90 -9.77 3.59 11.80
CA HIS A 90 -10.29 2.73 10.74
C HIS A 90 -10.81 1.37 11.23
N GLY A 91 -10.60 1.05 12.50
CA GLY A 91 -11.07 -0.21 13.10
C GLY A 91 -10.38 -1.44 12.51
N VAL A 92 -9.12 -1.30 12.06
CA VAL A 92 -8.30 -2.39 11.50
C VAL A 92 -6.96 -2.46 12.21
N PRO A 93 -6.37 -3.66 12.41
CA PRO A 93 -4.99 -3.77 12.89
C PRO A 93 -4.02 -3.06 11.94
N VAL A 94 -3.05 -2.36 12.51
CA VAL A 94 -1.95 -1.72 11.77
C VAL A 94 -0.64 -2.26 12.34
N VAL A 95 0.12 -2.95 11.50
CA VAL A 95 1.45 -3.48 11.79
C VAL A 95 2.47 -2.65 11.04
N VAL A 96 3.56 -2.26 11.69
CA VAL A 96 4.65 -1.51 11.06
C VAL A 96 5.84 -2.44 10.86
N HIS A 97 6.27 -2.61 9.62
CA HIS A 97 7.45 -3.39 9.31
C HIS A 97 8.72 -2.67 9.78
N ASP A 98 9.57 -3.40 10.51
CA ASP A 98 10.92 -2.98 10.87
C ASP A 98 11.93 -3.89 10.14
N PRO A 99 12.68 -3.39 9.15
CA PRO A 99 13.56 -4.24 8.35
C PRO A 99 14.72 -4.84 9.15
N TRP A 100 14.99 -4.34 10.35
CA TRP A 100 16.03 -4.88 11.24
C TRP A 100 15.48 -5.87 12.28
N ARG A 101 14.17 -5.93 12.49
CA ARG A 101 13.57 -6.67 13.62
C ARG A 101 12.36 -7.52 13.28
N SER A 102 11.59 -7.17 12.25
CA SER A 102 10.43 -7.95 11.85
C SER A 102 10.85 -9.37 11.47
N PRO A 103 10.08 -10.40 11.88
CA PRO A 103 10.27 -11.74 11.38
C PRO A 103 10.02 -11.76 9.86
N VAL A 104 10.80 -12.58 9.16
CA VAL A 104 10.67 -12.74 7.70
C VAL A 104 10.55 -14.20 7.33
N CYS A 105 9.80 -14.49 6.26
CA CYS A 105 9.68 -15.82 5.69
C CYS A 105 9.90 -15.81 4.17
N ALA A 106 10.08 -16.99 3.59
CA ALA A 106 10.38 -17.14 2.18
C ALA A 106 9.10 -17.34 1.35
N PHE A 107 8.87 -16.46 0.38
CA PHE A 107 7.73 -16.55 -0.56
C PHE A 107 8.09 -17.16 -1.91
N GLY A 108 9.38 -17.41 -2.16
CA GLY A 108 9.86 -17.96 -3.41
C GLY A 108 11.35 -17.78 -3.59
N ARG A 109 11.80 -17.84 -4.85
CA ARG A 109 13.20 -17.65 -5.23
C ARG A 109 13.32 -16.78 -6.46
N LEU A 110 14.34 -15.94 -6.49
CA LEU A 110 14.78 -15.23 -7.69
C LEU A 110 15.36 -16.22 -8.70
N PRO A 111 15.49 -15.83 -9.99
CA PRO A 111 16.17 -16.66 -11.01
C PRO A 111 17.61 -17.04 -10.63
N THR A 112 18.26 -16.24 -9.79
CA THR A 112 19.60 -16.52 -9.24
C THR A 112 19.61 -17.61 -8.16
N GLY A 113 18.44 -18.12 -7.75
CA GLY A 113 18.29 -19.08 -6.66
C GLY A 113 18.18 -18.46 -5.27
N ALA A 114 18.47 -17.16 -5.13
CA ALA A 114 18.35 -16.45 -3.86
C ALA A 114 16.89 -16.41 -3.37
N PRO A 115 16.62 -16.61 -2.07
CA PRO A 115 15.26 -16.58 -1.54
C PRO A 115 14.68 -15.16 -1.57
N ILE A 116 13.39 -15.07 -1.84
CA ILE A 116 12.61 -13.84 -1.66
C ILE A 116 12.11 -13.83 -0.23
N LEU A 117 12.76 -13.04 0.63
CA LEU A 117 12.41 -12.90 2.05
C LEU A 117 11.61 -11.63 2.27
N LEU A 118 10.44 -11.76 2.90
CA LEU A 118 9.52 -10.67 3.20
C LEU A 118 8.92 -10.87 4.60
N ASP A 119 8.30 -9.83 5.14
CA ASP A 119 7.62 -9.85 6.43
C ASP A 119 6.65 -11.05 6.56
N ASP A 120 6.77 -11.82 7.65
CA ASP A 120 6.00 -13.04 7.88
C ASP A 120 4.49 -12.78 8.05
N GLU A 121 4.07 -11.55 8.35
CA GLU A 121 2.65 -11.20 8.42
C GLU A 121 1.92 -11.43 7.08
N LEU A 122 2.65 -11.37 5.95
CA LEU A 122 2.09 -11.68 4.63
C LEU A 122 1.74 -13.17 4.46
N ARG A 123 2.26 -14.07 5.31
CA ARG A 123 2.00 -15.51 5.21
C ARG A 123 0.53 -15.84 5.50
N GLU A 124 -0.12 -15.04 6.32
CA GLU A 124 -1.52 -15.21 6.69
C GLU A 124 -2.47 -14.58 5.66
N ALA A 125 -1.96 -13.80 4.69
CA ALA A 125 -2.76 -13.09 3.71
C ALA A 125 -3.16 -14.01 2.55
N GLU A 126 -4.47 -14.08 2.28
CA GLU A 126 -5.01 -14.74 1.07
C GLU A 126 -5.18 -13.74 -0.09
N ALA A 127 -5.17 -12.45 0.23
CA ALA A 127 -5.18 -11.36 -0.73
C ALA A 127 -4.26 -10.23 -0.29
N VAL A 128 -3.54 -9.61 -1.23
CA VAL A 128 -2.62 -8.51 -0.98
C VAL A 128 -2.93 -7.33 -1.89
N LEU A 129 -3.21 -6.18 -1.28
CA LEU A 129 -3.40 -4.91 -1.97
C LEU A 129 -2.32 -3.91 -1.58
N LEU A 130 -1.79 -3.20 -2.57
CA LEU A 130 -0.84 -2.12 -2.34
C LEU A 130 -1.59 -0.78 -2.23
N ALA A 131 -1.21 0.07 -1.27
CA ALA A 131 -1.75 1.41 -1.12
C ALA A 131 -0.62 2.41 -0.89
N GLY A 132 -0.34 3.28 -1.86
CA GLY A 132 0.71 4.28 -1.69
C GLY A 132 0.79 5.32 -2.79
N PRO A 133 1.47 6.45 -2.52
CA PRO A 133 1.78 7.41 -3.56
C PRO A 133 2.77 6.80 -4.56
N VAL A 134 2.73 7.28 -5.79
CA VAL A 134 3.77 7.09 -6.78
C VAL A 134 4.49 8.42 -6.97
N THR A 135 5.79 8.43 -6.70
CA THR A 135 6.63 9.62 -6.88
C THR A 135 7.40 9.53 -8.19
N GLY A 136 7.53 10.65 -8.88
CA GLY A 136 8.27 10.79 -10.14
C GLY A 136 9.77 10.93 -9.99
N GLY A 137 10.44 11.19 -11.11
CA GLY A 137 11.88 11.44 -11.20
C GLY A 137 12.69 10.31 -11.86
N ALA A 138 14.03 10.44 -11.80
CA ALA A 138 14.96 9.49 -12.44
C ALA A 138 14.88 8.07 -11.85
N SER A 139 14.40 7.94 -10.62
CA SER A 139 14.10 6.66 -9.97
C SER A 139 12.71 6.76 -9.35
N PRO A 140 11.63 6.49 -10.13
CA PRO A 140 10.27 6.59 -9.63
C PRO A 140 10.06 5.55 -8.54
N SER A 141 9.24 5.90 -7.54
CA SER A 141 9.06 5.07 -6.37
C SER A 141 7.60 4.89 -5.97
N GLY A 142 7.30 3.80 -5.27
CA GLY A 142 5.95 3.44 -4.84
C GLY A 142 5.38 2.26 -5.64
N GLY A 143 4.23 1.73 -5.19
CA GLY A 143 3.66 0.50 -5.75
C GLY A 143 4.47 -0.73 -5.35
N LEU A 144 5.10 -1.43 -6.31
CA LEU A 144 5.82 -2.69 -6.03
C LEU A 144 6.99 -2.51 -5.05
N ASP A 145 7.52 -1.29 -4.95
CA ASP A 145 8.62 -1.00 -4.03
C ASP A 145 8.19 -1.11 -2.56
N LEU A 146 6.87 -1.13 -2.30
CA LEU A 146 6.29 -1.43 -0.99
C LEU A 146 6.46 -2.90 -0.61
N ILE A 147 6.56 -3.81 -1.57
CA ILE A 147 6.89 -5.21 -1.30
C ILE A 147 8.40 -5.35 -1.12
N HIS A 148 9.19 -4.93 -2.11
CA HIS A 148 10.65 -4.95 -2.01
C HIS A 148 11.24 -3.62 -2.50
N PRO A 149 12.04 -2.91 -1.69
CA PRO A 149 12.57 -3.34 -0.39
C PRO A 149 11.60 -3.14 0.79
N GLY A 150 10.37 -2.66 0.56
CA GLY A 150 9.49 -2.16 1.62
C GLY A 150 9.17 -3.11 2.78
N LEU A 151 9.06 -4.41 2.51
CA LEU A 151 8.82 -5.45 3.52
C LEU A 151 9.96 -6.45 3.62
N ALA A 152 11.10 -6.13 3.00
CA ALA A 152 12.27 -6.99 2.99
C ALA A 152 13.20 -6.66 4.16
N PRO A 153 13.94 -7.64 4.69
CA PRO A 153 14.90 -7.37 5.76
C PRO A 153 16.03 -6.45 5.25
N ALA A 154 16.65 -5.72 6.18
CA ALA A 154 17.71 -4.77 5.86
C ALA A 154 18.87 -5.46 5.13
N GLY A 155 19.29 -4.88 4.00
CA GLY A 155 20.36 -5.44 3.15
C GLY A 155 19.89 -6.54 2.19
N ALA A 156 18.59 -6.85 2.14
CA ALA A 156 18.03 -7.70 1.09
C ALA A 156 18.24 -7.06 -0.28
N HIS A 157 18.70 -7.88 -1.22
CA HIS A 157 18.76 -7.54 -2.63
C HIS A 157 17.71 -8.36 -3.34
N GLY A 158 16.94 -7.72 -4.22
CA GLY A 158 15.82 -8.38 -4.84
C GLY A 158 15.21 -7.57 -5.96
N ASP A 159 14.26 -8.22 -6.62
CA ASP A 159 13.47 -7.67 -7.70
C ASP A 159 12.04 -7.49 -7.20
N ALA A 160 11.54 -6.25 -7.22
CA ALA A 160 10.22 -5.91 -6.71
C ALA A 160 9.08 -6.58 -7.48
N ALA A 161 9.25 -6.83 -8.78
CA ALA A 161 8.26 -7.54 -9.58
C ALA A 161 8.26 -9.04 -9.27
N ALA A 162 9.44 -9.65 -9.14
CA ALA A 162 9.54 -11.04 -8.71
C ALA A 162 8.96 -11.24 -7.31
N ALA A 163 9.23 -10.32 -6.38
CA ALA A 163 8.69 -10.37 -5.02
C ALA A 163 7.16 -10.21 -4.99
N ALA A 164 6.62 -9.25 -5.73
CA ALA A 164 5.18 -9.05 -5.84
C ALA A 164 4.47 -10.24 -6.50
N ALA A 165 5.09 -10.86 -7.51
CA ALA A 165 4.58 -12.07 -8.14
C ALA A 165 4.61 -13.28 -7.20
N ALA A 166 5.67 -13.42 -6.39
CA ALA A 166 5.81 -14.50 -5.41
C ALA A 166 4.78 -14.42 -4.28
N VAL A 167 4.47 -13.22 -3.81
CA VAL A 167 3.40 -12.97 -2.81
C VAL A 167 2.00 -13.07 -3.43
N GLY A 168 1.87 -12.84 -4.73
CA GLY A 168 0.58 -12.83 -5.40
C GLY A 168 -0.20 -11.53 -5.16
N VAL A 169 0.42 -10.36 -5.41
CA VAL A 169 -0.28 -9.07 -5.29
C VAL A 169 -1.50 -9.02 -6.21
N ASP A 170 -2.69 -8.91 -5.64
CA ASP A 170 -3.96 -8.93 -6.36
C ASP A 170 -4.32 -7.59 -6.96
N GLY A 171 -3.91 -6.49 -6.33
CA GLY A 171 -4.30 -5.16 -6.73
C GLY A 171 -3.49 -4.04 -6.09
N ALA A 172 -3.74 -2.83 -6.58
CA ALA A 172 -3.10 -1.64 -6.05
C ALA A 172 -4.08 -0.46 -6.14
N LEU A 173 -4.05 0.40 -5.13
CA LEU A 173 -4.60 1.74 -5.14
C LEU A 173 -3.45 2.72 -5.00
N VAL A 174 -3.13 3.43 -6.09
CA VAL A 174 -1.98 4.33 -6.15
C VAL A 174 -2.41 5.74 -6.52
N TRP A 175 -1.69 6.75 -6.02
CA TRP A 175 -2.02 8.15 -6.30
C TRP A 175 -0.78 9.00 -6.59
N SER A 176 -0.95 10.12 -7.27
CA SER A 176 0.12 11.11 -7.40
C SER A 176 0.33 11.85 -6.07
N ALA A 177 1.59 12.01 -5.66
CA ALA A 177 1.98 13.02 -4.68
C ALA A 177 2.39 14.29 -5.45
N GLY A 178 1.41 15.04 -5.97
CA GLY A 178 1.70 16.24 -6.78
C GLY A 178 2.32 17.38 -5.97
N ALA A 179 3.08 18.27 -6.64
CA ALA A 179 3.80 19.41 -6.04
C ALA A 179 2.91 20.43 -5.29
N GLU A 180 1.60 20.42 -5.54
CA GLU A 180 0.60 21.34 -4.96
C GLU A 180 -0.34 20.66 -3.95
N GLY A 181 -0.01 19.44 -3.48
CA GLY A 181 -0.81 18.71 -2.50
C GLY A 181 -2.08 18.05 -3.06
N ALA A 182 -2.27 18.10 -4.39
CA ALA A 182 -3.35 17.38 -5.06
C ALA A 182 -3.00 15.89 -5.20
N ARG A 183 -3.85 15.03 -4.61
CA ARG A 183 -3.76 13.58 -4.71
C ARG A 183 -4.76 13.08 -5.73
N VAL A 184 -4.30 12.44 -6.80
CA VAL A 184 -5.20 11.85 -7.81
C VAL A 184 -4.96 10.34 -7.87
N PRO A 185 -5.96 9.50 -7.58
CA PRO A 185 -5.80 8.05 -7.68
C PRO A 185 -5.76 7.60 -9.14
N PHE A 186 -4.84 6.71 -9.49
CA PHE A 186 -4.61 6.22 -10.86
C PHE A 186 -5.49 5.01 -11.25
N GLY A 187 -6.56 4.74 -10.52
CA GLY A 187 -7.41 3.55 -10.71
C GLY A 187 -7.01 2.39 -9.79
N GLY A 188 -7.55 1.19 -10.04
CA GLY A 188 -7.37 0.00 -9.21
C GLY A 188 -6.81 -1.18 -10.01
N GLY A 189 -5.65 -1.71 -9.60
CA GLY A 189 -4.98 -2.86 -10.25
C GLY A 189 -3.51 -2.63 -10.59
N LEU A 190 -2.81 -3.67 -11.02
CA LEU A 190 -1.37 -3.57 -11.36
C LEU A 190 -1.11 -2.76 -12.64
N ASP A 191 -2.05 -2.74 -13.59
CA ASP A 191 -1.94 -1.89 -14.80
C ASP A 191 -2.00 -0.40 -14.45
N ALA A 192 -2.80 -0.04 -13.44
CA ALA A 192 -2.87 1.32 -12.91
C ALA A 192 -1.53 1.79 -12.32
N LEU A 193 -0.77 0.87 -11.72
CA LEU A 193 0.59 1.17 -11.24
C LEU A 193 1.55 1.46 -12.40
N ALA A 194 1.48 0.70 -13.50
CA ALA A 194 2.29 0.97 -14.69
C ALA A 194 1.96 2.35 -15.28
N ALA A 195 0.68 2.69 -15.39
CA ALA A 195 0.21 4.00 -15.86
C ALA A 195 0.67 5.14 -14.93
N ALA A 196 0.55 4.96 -13.60
CA ALA A 196 1.00 5.93 -12.61
C ALA A 196 2.51 6.21 -12.73
N ARG A 197 3.32 5.15 -12.86
CA ARG A 197 4.77 5.28 -13.03
C ARG A 197 5.14 5.96 -14.36
N ALA A 198 4.42 5.68 -15.44
CA ALA A 198 4.64 6.34 -16.72
C ALA A 198 4.33 7.84 -16.64
N ALA A 199 3.20 8.21 -16.04
CA ALA A 199 2.83 9.61 -15.81
C ALA A 199 3.86 10.34 -14.94
N ALA A 200 4.35 9.68 -13.88
CA ALA A 200 5.33 10.24 -12.96
C ALA A 200 6.74 10.43 -13.57
N ARG A 201 7.06 9.79 -14.71
CA ARG A 201 8.32 10.02 -15.44
C ARG A 201 8.26 11.19 -16.41
N GLY A 202 7.06 11.60 -16.83
CA GLY A 202 6.83 12.69 -17.77
C GLY A 202 6.58 14.06 -17.10
N ALA A 203 6.50 14.09 -15.77
CA ALA A 203 6.36 15.28 -14.94
C ALA A 203 7.73 15.68 -14.36
#